data_AF-A0A2S2NGJ6-F1
#
_entry.id   AF-A0A2S2NGJ6-F1
#
_cell.length_a   1.000
_cell.length_b   1.000
_cell.length_c   1.000
_cell.angle_alpha   90.00
_cell.angle_beta   90.00
_cell.angle_gamma   90.00
#
_symmetry.space_group_name_H-M   'P 1'
#
loop_
_entity.id
_entity.type
_entity.pdbx_description
1 polymer ?
#
loop_
_entity_poly.entity_id
_entity_poly.type
_entity_poly.pdbx_seq_one_letter_code
_entity_poly.pdbx_strand_id
1 'polypeptide(L)'
;KKLTILAKLQATVELIKYYGIVYNCPKVKYTFAQGLYYAHSCQKLLKDNPGECLKKKIQLLESFIFSHKIEANRIMRYWLKKTIKEAEKYLGEDKTIKFIDTRIACEIKLMQENKNILLKTALKLYTGSTKKGQDCVAELKPFEHHIREVGSFHAEYYYLLARAYAHQGNNEETLKYLHTARRGAVLDSKTRYVNKKVQEYYEKIYIRMYTKNK
;
A
#
# COMPACT_ATOMS: atom_id res chain seq x y z
N LYS A 1 7.22 -13.35 25.76
CA LYS A 1 6.97 -11.89 25.81
C LYS A 1 7.30 -11.18 24.49
N LYS A 2 8.57 -11.18 24.02
CA LYS A 2 9.00 -10.55 22.75
C LYS A 2 8.30 -11.11 21.50
N LEU A 3 8.32 -12.43 21.29
CA LEU A 3 7.60 -13.08 20.17
C LEU A 3 6.08 -12.81 20.22
N THR A 4 5.52 -12.82 21.43
CA THR A 4 4.09 -12.58 21.66
C THR A 4 3.65 -11.17 21.24
N ILE A 5 4.46 -10.13 21.49
CA ILE A 5 4.07 -8.76 21.14
C ILE A 5 4.21 -8.49 19.63
N LEU A 6 5.22 -9.07 18.97
CA LEU A 6 5.36 -9.01 17.52
C LEU A 6 4.21 -9.76 16.81
N ALA A 7 3.80 -10.92 17.34
CA ALA A 7 2.65 -11.66 16.84
C ALA A 7 1.35 -10.87 17.02
N LYS A 8 1.15 -10.22 18.17
CA LYS A 8 0.01 -9.32 18.40
C LYS A 8 -0.02 -8.16 17.41
N LEU A 9 1.13 -7.56 17.11
CA LEU A 9 1.26 -6.53 16.08
C LEU A 9 0.86 -7.05 14.70
N GLN A 10 1.39 -8.20 14.30
CA GLN A 10 1.01 -8.81 13.02
C GLN A 10 -0.50 -9.09 12.95
N ALA A 11 -1.09 -9.61 14.03
CA ALA A 11 -2.52 -9.83 14.10
C ALA A 11 -3.31 -8.52 13.94
N THR A 12 -2.89 -7.42 14.57
CA THR A 12 -3.54 -6.12 14.38
C THR A 12 -3.47 -5.60 12.94
N VAL A 13 -2.34 -5.82 12.25
CA VAL A 13 -2.19 -5.47 10.83
C VAL A 13 -3.20 -6.23 9.97
N GLU A 14 -3.31 -7.55 10.17
CA GLU A 14 -4.26 -8.38 9.41
C GLU A 14 -5.72 -8.05 9.74
N LEU A 15 -6.03 -7.75 11.00
CA LEU A 15 -7.37 -7.32 11.40
C LEU A 15 -7.78 -5.98 10.76
N ILE A 16 -6.88 -5.00 10.67
CA ILE A 16 -7.16 -3.74 9.97
C ILE A 16 -7.46 -3.99 8.50
N LYS A 17 -6.65 -4.82 7.83
CA LYS A 17 -6.89 -5.20 6.42
C LYS A 17 -8.27 -5.84 6.28
N TYR A 18 -8.62 -6.80 7.13
CA TYR A 18 -9.91 -7.47 7.13
C TYR A 18 -11.08 -6.50 7.37
N TYR A 19 -11.04 -5.71 8.45
CA TYR A 19 -12.10 -4.76 8.78
C TYR A 19 -12.27 -3.66 7.73
N GLY A 20 -11.19 -3.27 7.05
CA GLY A 20 -11.25 -2.39 5.89
C GLY A 20 -12.07 -2.99 4.75
N ILE A 21 -11.93 -4.29 4.45
CA ILE A 21 -12.68 -4.95 3.36
C ILE A 21 -14.15 -5.12 3.71
N VAL A 22 -14.49 -5.37 4.98
CA VAL A 22 -15.88 -5.51 5.43
C VAL A 22 -16.50 -4.18 5.88
N TYR A 23 -15.92 -3.05 5.49
CA TYR A 23 -16.48 -1.71 5.67
C TYR A 23 -16.71 -1.32 7.16
N ASN A 24 -15.95 -1.90 8.09
CA ASN A 24 -16.13 -1.67 9.53
C ASN A 24 -15.15 -0.62 10.08
N CYS A 25 -15.43 0.66 9.78
CA CYS A 25 -14.58 1.80 10.16
C CYS A 25 -14.32 1.93 11.69
N PRO A 26 -15.32 1.76 12.58
CA PRO A 26 -15.06 1.81 14.03
C PRO A 26 -14.04 0.76 14.48
N LYS A 27 -14.15 -0.48 13.97
CA LYS A 27 -13.18 -1.54 14.29
C LYS A 27 -11.80 -1.24 13.74
N VAL A 28 -11.68 -0.71 12.52
CA VAL A 28 -10.40 -0.27 11.96
C VAL A 28 -9.69 0.72 12.89
N LYS A 29 -10.39 1.79 13.31
CA LYS A 29 -9.82 2.84 14.17
C LYS A 29 -9.42 2.29 15.55
N TYR A 30 -10.28 1.47 16.14
CA TYR A 30 -10.00 0.84 17.43
C TYR A 30 -8.79 -0.10 17.37
N THR A 31 -8.76 -1.00 16.38
CA THR A 31 -7.63 -1.93 16.17
C THR A 31 -6.34 -1.18 15.85
N PHE A 32 -6.40 -0.07 15.11
CA PHE A 32 -5.24 0.77 14.84
C PHE A 32 -4.67 1.41 16.12
N ALA A 33 -5.52 1.97 16.98
CA ALA A 33 -5.10 2.50 18.28
C ALA A 33 -4.46 1.43 19.17
N GLN A 34 -5.04 0.22 19.21
CA GLN A 34 -4.44 -0.92 19.91
C GLN A 34 -3.09 -1.31 19.32
N GLY A 35 -2.97 -1.36 17.99
CA GLY A 35 -1.73 -1.65 17.29
C GLY A 35 -0.63 -0.63 17.63
N LEU A 36 -0.96 0.66 17.69
CA LEU A 36 -0.02 1.70 18.11
C LEU A 36 0.46 1.52 19.55
N TYR A 37 -0.45 1.15 20.46
CA TYR A 37 -0.09 0.81 21.84
C TYR A 37 0.85 -0.40 21.92
N TYR A 38 0.59 -1.46 21.14
CA TYR A 38 1.48 -2.61 21.06
C TYR A 38 2.84 -2.26 20.44
N ALA A 39 2.88 -1.36 19.45
CA ALA A 39 4.14 -0.92 18.84
C ALA A 39 5.00 -0.16 19.84
N HIS A 40 4.39 0.76 20.60
CA HIS A 40 5.05 1.49 21.69
C HIS A 40 5.58 0.54 22.76
N SER A 41 4.76 -0.40 23.20
CA SER A 41 5.15 -1.40 24.20
C SER A 41 6.26 -2.32 23.67
N CYS A 42 6.24 -2.67 22.37
CA CYS A 42 7.30 -3.45 21.72
C CYS A 42 8.63 -2.71 21.76
N GLN A 43 8.65 -1.43 21.37
CA GLN A 43 9.86 -0.60 21.41
C GLN A 43 10.41 -0.48 22.83
N LYS A 44 9.54 -0.33 23.84
CA LYS A 44 9.95 -0.32 25.25
C LYS A 44 10.53 -1.66 25.74
N LEU A 45 10.10 -2.78 25.17
CA LEU A 45 10.61 -4.13 25.51
C LEU A 45 11.90 -4.48 24.75
N LEU A 46 12.13 -3.86 23.59
CA LEU A 46 13.24 -4.13 22.67
C LEU A 46 14.13 -2.90 22.50
N LYS A 47 14.34 -2.11 23.56
CA LYS A 47 14.99 -0.78 23.51
C LYS A 47 16.29 -0.74 22.70
N ASP A 48 17.13 -1.75 22.87
CA ASP A 48 18.46 -1.79 22.25
C ASP A 48 18.43 -2.16 20.76
N ASN A 49 17.36 -2.84 20.32
CA ASN A 49 17.13 -3.18 18.92
C ASN A 49 15.63 -3.18 18.58
N PRO A 50 15.02 -1.97 18.44
CA PRO A 50 13.60 -1.82 18.16
C PRO A 50 13.25 -1.98 16.68
N GLY A 51 14.20 -2.38 15.82
CA GLY A 51 14.06 -2.43 14.37
C GLY A 51 12.81 -3.18 13.92
N GLU A 52 12.62 -4.41 14.38
CA GLU A 52 11.43 -5.22 14.05
C GLU A 52 10.12 -4.57 14.54
N CYS A 53 10.10 -3.94 15.72
CA CYS A 53 8.93 -3.20 16.19
C CYS A 53 8.59 -2.02 15.28
N LEU A 54 9.61 -1.30 14.80
CA LEU A 54 9.46 -0.18 13.88
C LEU A 54 8.97 -0.65 12.51
N LYS A 55 9.51 -1.76 11.99
CA LYS A 55 9.02 -2.41 10.76
C LYS A 55 7.54 -2.80 10.87
N LYS A 56 7.14 -3.44 11.99
CA LYS A 56 5.73 -3.75 12.25
C LYS A 56 4.85 -2.51 12.38
N LYS A 57 5.36 -1.44 13.00
CA LYS A 57 4.65 -0.15 13.06
C LYS A 57 4.46 0.46 11.68
N ILE A 58 5.44 0.35 10.78
CA ILE A 58 5.33 0.81 9.38
C ILE A 58 4.25 0.01 8.64
N GLN A 59 4.24 -1.32 8.78
CA GLN A 59 3.19 -2.18 8.22
C GLN A 59 1.79 -1.85 8.78
N LEU A 60 1.71 -1.51 10.06
CA LEU A 60 0.47 -1.04 10.69
C LEU A 60 -0.02 0.27 10.06
N LEU A 61 0.87 1.27 9.93
CA LEU A 61 0.56 2.55 9.29
C LEU A 61 0.12 2.37 7.84
N GLU A 62 0.81 1.52 7.07
CA GLU A 62 0.45 1.16 5.71
C GLU A 62 -0.96 0.54 5.64
N SER A 63 -1.25 -0.45 6.51
CA SER A 63 -2.54 -1.12 6.53
C SER A 63 -3.71 -0.17 6.82
N PHE A 64 -3.48 0.82 7.69
CA PHE A 64 -4.46 1.86 7.99
C PHE A 64 -4.60 2.85 6.83
N ILE A 65 -3.49 3.25 6.20
CA ILE A 65 -3.51 4.11 5.01
C ILE A 65 -4.39 3.52 3.91
N PHE A 66 -4.36 2.21 3.71
CA PHE A 66 -5.14 1.52 2.68
C PHE A 66 -6.44 0.89 3.18
N SER A 67 -6.93 1.22 4.38
CA SER A 67 -8.14 0.62 4.94
C SER A 67 -9.40 1.15 4.25
N HIS A 68 -10.10 0.33 3.44
CA HIS A 68 -11.32 0.65 2.66
C HIS A 68 -11.20 1.87 1.70
N LYS A 69 -10.85 3.04 2.22
CA LYS A 69 -10.53 4.29 1.55
C LYS A 69 -9.07 4.64 1.85
N ILE A 70 -8.44 5.41 0.97
CA ILE A 70 -7.09 5.92 1.26
C ILE A 70 -7.23 6.98 2.37
N GLU A 71 -6.84 6.63 3.59
CA GLU A 71 -6.78 7.51 4.77
C GLU A 71 -5.44 8.28 4.84
N ALA A 72 -4.67 8.28 3.75
CA ALA A 72 -3.38 8.96 3.66
C ALA A 72 -3.56 10.48 3.69
N ASN A 73 -3.61 11.07 4.88
CA ASN A 73 -3.48 12.51 5.06
C ASN A 73 -2.01 12.92 5.32
N ARG A 74 -1.73 14.24 5.31
CA ARG A 74 -0.40 14.79 5.59
C ARG A 74 0.19 14.32 6.93
N ILE A 75 -0.63 14.20 7.97
CA ILE A 75 -0.19 13.77 9.31
C ILE A 75 0.28 12.32 9.24
N MET A 76 -0.52 11.43 8.66
CA MET A 76 -0.14 10.03 8.49
C MET A 76 1.16 9.86 7.70
N ARG A 77 1.36 10.67 6.64
CA ARG A 77 2.63 10.66 5.89
C ARG A 77 3.81 11.17 6.70
N TYR A 78 3.62 12.20 7.52
CA TYR A 78 4.66 12.68 8.43
C TYR A 78 5.04 11.59 9.42
N TRP A 79 4.06 10.93 10.05
CA TRP A 79 4.27 9.84 11.00
C TRP A 79 4.97 8.64 10.36
N LEU A 80 4.55 8.26 9.15
CA LEU A 80 5.20 7.20 8.38
C LEU A 80 6.65 7.54 8.08
N LYS A 81 6.93 8.70 7.47
CA LYS A 81 8.30 9.13 7.16
C LYS A 81 9.19 9.21 8.39
N LYS A 82 8.65 9.70 9.51
CA LYS A 82 9.37 9.74 10.79
C LYS A 82 9.72 8.33 11.27
N THR A 83 8.77 7.40 11.19
CA THR A 83 8.97 6.01 11.62
C THR A 83 9.94 5.27 10.69
N ILE A 84 9.89 5.51 9.38
CA ILE A 84 10.84 4.96 8.39
C ILE A 84 12.26 5.41 8.72
N LYS A 85 12.49 6.72 8.88
CA LYS A 85 13.81 7.27 9.25
C LYS A 85 14.34 6.73 10.57
N GLU A 86 13.45 6.40 11.50
CA GLU A 86 13.83 5.78 12.77
C GLU A 86 14.20 4.31 12.58
N ALA A 87 13.45 3.57 11.76
CA ALA A 87 13.72 2.16 11.44
C ALA A 87 15.06 1.96 10.70
N GLU A 88 15.37 2.86 9.76
CA GLU A 88 16.62 2.84 8.98
C GLU A 88 17.87 2.85 9.85
N LYS A 89 17.81 3.46 11.06
CA LYS A 89 18.93 3.48 12.01
C LYS A 89 19.29 2.09 12.55
N TYR A 90 18.35 1.16 12.56
CA TYR A 90 18.51 -0.17 13.16
C TYR A 90 18.50 -1.30 12.12
N LEU A 91 17.75 -1.12 11.04
CA LEU A 91 17.56 -2.12 9.99
C LEU A 91 18.35 -1.81 8.71
N GLY A 92 18.93 -0.61 8.59
CA GLY A 92 19.54 -0.16 7.35
C GLY A 92 18.53 -0.10 6.21
N GLU A 93 18.96 -0.49 5.01
CA GLU A 93 18.15 -0.48 3.81
C GLU A 93 17.21 -1.70 3.71
N ASP A 94 16.16 -1.75 4.53
CA ASP A 94 15.16 -2.82 4.48
C ASP A 94 14.25 -2.71 3.24
N LYS A 95 14.19 -3.78 2.43
CA LYS A 95 13.38 -3.82 1.20
C LYS A 95 11.88 -3.68 1.44
N THR A 96 11.35 -4.23 2.54
CA THR A 96 9.92 -4.11 2.87
C THR A 96 9.56 -2.66 3.13
N ILE A 97 10.41 -1.95 3.89
CA ILE A 97 10.22 -0.52 4.19
C ILE A 97 10.28 0.31 2.90
N LYS A 98 11.29 0.08 2.06
CA LYS A 98 11.41 0.73 0.75
C LYS A 98 10.16 0.50 -0.12
N PHE A 99 9.70 -0.75 -0.21
CA PHE A 99 8.49 -1.09 -0.97
C PHE A 99 7.25 -0.36 -0.44
N ILE A 100 7.05 -0.30 0.88
CA ILE A 100 5.90 0.38 1.49
C ILE A 100 5.90 1.88 1.15
N ASP A 101 7.06 2.56 1.24
CA ASP A 101 7.15 3.98 0.89
C ASP A 101 6.86 4.22 -0.60
N THR A 102 7.46 3.41 -1.48
CA THR A 102 7.21 3.44 -2.93
C THR A 102 5.73 3.20 -3.25
N ARG A 103 5.12 2.16 -2.68
CA ARG A 103 3.71 1.81 -2.89
C ARG A 103 2.80 2.98 -2.52
N ILE A 104 3.00 3.58 -1.35
CA ILE A 104 2.17 4.70 -0.88
C ILE A 104 2.37 5.93 -1.77
N ALA A 105 3.60 6.25 -2.14
CA ALA A 105 3.89 7.36 -3.03
C ALA A 105 3.20 7.19 -4.40
N CYS A 106 3.28 5.99 -4.97
CA CYS A 106 2.65 5.68 -6.26
C CYS A 106 1.13 5.68 -6.21
N GLU A 107 0.52 5.08 -5.18
CA GLU A 107 -0.94 5.12 -5.03
C GLU A 107 -1.47 6.55 -4.94
N ILE A 108 -0.81 7.42 -4.16
CA ILE A 108 -1.16 8.84 -4.05
C ILE A 108 -0.98 9.55 -5.40
N LYS A 109 0.13 9.30 -6.10
CA LYS A 109 0.41 9.91 -7.41
C LYS A 109 -0.70 9.57 -8.40
N LEU A 110 -0.99 8.27 -8.57
CA LEU A 110 -2.00 7.78 -9.52
C LEU A 110 -3.41 8.28 -9.16
N MET A 111 -3.70 8.45 -7.86
CA MET A 111 -4.97 9.05 -7.41
C MET A 111 -5.09 10.54 -7.78
N GLN A 112 -4.00 11.30 -7.66
CA GLN A 112 -3.97 12.74 -7.96
C GLN A 112 -4.00 13.04 -9.47
N GLU A 113 -3.39 12.20 -10.29
CA GLU A 113 -3.22 12.48 -11.73
C GLU A 113 -4.49 12.33 -12.57
N ASN A 114 -5.43 11.48 -12.14
CA ASN A 114 -6.70 11.26 -12.85
C ASN A 114 -7.81 12.27 -12.50
N LYS A 115 -7.47 13.36 -11.81
CA LYS A 115 -8.44 14.34 -11.30
C LYS A 115 -8.28 15.68 -12.00
N ASN A 116 -9.39 16.41 -12.14
CA ASN A 116 -9.36 17.79 -12.61
C ASN A 116 -8.50 18.66 -11.67
N ILE A 117 -8.10 19.85 -12.14
CA ILE A 117 -7.13 20.71 -11.45
C ILE A 117 -7.59 21.03 -10.01
N LEU A 118 -8.87 21.33 -9.81
CA LEU A 118 -9.44 21.67 -8.51
C LEU A 118 -9.33 20.49 -7.52
N LEU A 119 -9.82 19.31 -7.92
CA LEU A 119 -9.76 18.09 -7.11
C LEU A 119 -8.32 17.63 -6.87
N LYS A 120 -7.44 17.77 -7.87
CA LYS A 120 -6.02 17.47 -7.76
C LYS A 120 -5.34 18.36 -6.71
N THR A 121 -5.65 19.65 -6.70
CA THR A 121 -5.12 20.60 -5.71
C THR A 121 -5.65 20.28 -4.31
N ALA A 122 -6.96 20.03 -4.16
CA ALA A 122 -7.55 19.62 -2.89
C ALA A 122 -6.92 18.32 -2.35
N LEU A 123 -6.71 17.33 -3.21
CA LEU A 123 -6.02 16.09 -2.84
C LEU A 123 -4.57 16.33 -2.44
N LYS A 124 -3.81 17.20 -3.12
CA LYS A 124 -2.44 17.57 -2.71
C LYS A 124 -2.40 18.31 -1.38
N LEU A 125 -3.42 19.11 -1.07
CA LEU A 125 -3.55 19.73 0.25
C LEU A 125 -3.82 18.67 1.32
N TYR A 126 -4.70 17.71 1.05
CA TYR A 126 -5.06 16.67 2.01
C TYR A 126 -3.98 15.58 2.19
N THR A 127 -3.49 14.99 1.10
CA THR A 127 -2.55 13.86 1.09
C THR A 127 -1.08 14.30 0.94
N GLY A 128 -0.82 15.59 0.70
CA GLY A 128 0.51 16.11 0.40
C GLY A 128 0.94 15.88 -1.06
N SER A 129 2.04 16.52 -1.46
CA SER A 129 2.59 16.35 -2.80
C SER A 129 3.45 15.08 -2.90
N THR A 130 3.46 14.46 -4.08
CA THR A 130 4.43 13.44 -4.47
C THR A 130 5.66 14.10 -5.12
N LYS A 131 6.77 13.37 -5.25
CA LYS A 131 7.97 13.92 -5.91
C LYS A 131 7.63 14.23 -7.38
N LYS A 132 8.03 15.41 -7.85
CA LYS A 132 7.88 15.80 -9.26
C LYS A 132 8.72 14.84 -10.11
N GLY A 133 8.12 14.22 -11.13
CA GLY A 133 8.82 13.30 -12.04
C GLY A 133 9.01 11.86 -11.54
N GLN A 134 8.41 11.46 -10.40
CA GLN A 134 8.46 10.07 -9.91
C GLN A 134 7.92 9.10 -10.96
N ASP A 135 8.71 8.16 -11.46
CA ASP A 135 8.26 7.11 -12.37
C ASP A 135 7.85 5.87 -11.57
N CYS A 136 6.54 5.65 -11.45
CA CYS A 136 6.01 4.52 -10.69
C CYS A 136 6.32 3.15 -11.31
N VAL A 137 6.48 3.06 -12.63
CA VAL A 137 6.88 1.79 -13.25
C VAL A 137 8.32 1.49 -12.85
N ALA A 138 9.23 2.44 -13.05
CA ALA A 138 10.65 2.27 -12.73
C ALA A 138 10.90 2.01 -11.23
N GLU A 139 10.12 2.65 -10.35
CA GLU A 139 10.27 2.44 -8.90
C GLU A 139 9.65 1.14 -8.39
N LEU A 140 8.56 0.66 -8.99
CA LEU A 140 7.91 -0.59 -8.56
C LEU A 140 8.62 -1.83 -9.09
N LYS A 141 9.11 -1.79 -10.34
CA LYS A 141 9.66 -2.94 -11.05
C LYS A 141 10.78 -3.70 -10.31
N PRO A 142 11.71 -3.04 -9.58
CA PRO A 142 12.72 -3.73 -8.78
C PRO A 142 12.15 -4.71 -7.73
N PHE A 143 10.88 -4.56 -7.33
CA PHE A 143 10.24 -5.43 -6.35
C PHE A 143 9.50 -6.63 -6.96
N GLU A 144 9.44 -6.75 -8.29
CA GLU A 144 8.64 -7.78 -8.99
C GLU A 144 9.03 -9.20 -8.60
N HIS A 145 10.32 -9.47 -8.42
CA HIS A 145 10.82 -10.78 -7.99
C HIS A 145 10.82 -10.97 -6.46
N HIS A 146 10.47 -9.93 -5.70
CA HIS A 146 10.52 -9.88 -4.24
C HIS A 146 9.13 -9.73 -3.60
N ILE A 147 8.04 -9.88 -4.36
CA ILE A 147 6.66 -9.63 -3.90
C ILE A 147 6.34 -10.35 -2.57
N ARG A 148 6.72 -11.62 -2.45
CA ARG A 148 6.51 -12.41 -1.21
C ARG A 148 7.37 -11.90 -0.06
N GLU A 149 8.63 -11.56 -0.31
CA GLU A 149 9.59 -11.06 0.68
C GLU A 149 9.13 -9.71 1.27
N VAL A 150 8.59 -8.82 0.43
CA VAL A 150 8.08 -7.51 0.88
C VAL A 150 6.66 -7.58 1.47
N GLY A 151 6.10 -8.79 1.62
CA GLY A 151 4.78 -8.99 2.24
C GLY A 151 3.62 -8.44 1.41
N SER A 152 3.82 -8.28 0.09
CA SER A 152 2.77 -7.84 -0.83
C SER A 152 2.01 -9.04 -1.39
N PHE A 153 0.71 -8.87 -1.63
CA PHE A 153 -0.07 -9.88 -2.33
C PHE A 153 0.16 -9.74 -3.84
N HIS A 154 0.32 -10.87 -4.52
CA HIS A 154 0.56 -10.95 -5.96
C HIS A 154 -0.39 -10.06 -6.77
N ALA A 155 -1.69 -10.22 -6.56
CA ALA A 155 -2.70 -9.45 -7.27
C ALA A 155 -2.62 -7.94 -6.95
N GLU A 156 -2.31 -7.55 -5.70
CA GLU A 156 -2.20 -6.13 -5.32
C GLU A 156 -1.01 -5.46 -6.00
N TYR A 157 0.14 -6.13 -6.01
CA TYR A 157 1.35 -5.62 -6.65
C TYR A 157 1.14 -5.40 -8.14
N TYR A 158 0.70 -6.44 -8.85
CA TYR A 158 0.54 -6.38 -10.30
C TYR A 158 -0.61 -5.46 -10.72
N TYR A 159 -1.64 -5.31 -9.89
CA TYR A 159 -2.68 -4.31 -10.11
C TYR A 159 -2.13 -2.88 -10.05
N LEU A 160 -1.29 -2.56 -9.06
CA LEU A 160 -0.67 -1.24 -8.94
C LEU A 160 0.29 -0.98 -10.12
N LEU A 161 1.10 -1.96 -10.50
CA LEU A 161 2.01 -1.85 -11.64
C LEU A 161 1.26 -1.65 -12.96
N ALA A 162 0.16 -2.39 -13.19
CA ALA A 162 -0.69 -2.19 -14.36
C ALA A 162 -1.29 -0.79 -14.41
N ARG A 163 -1.76 -0.26 -13.28
CA ARG A 163 -2.25 1.13 -13.20
C ARG A 163 -1.14 2.13 -13.52
N ALA A 164 0.10 1.88 -13.12
CA ALA A 164 1.23 2.75 -13.47
C ALA A 164 1.49 2.77 -14.99
N TYR A 165 1.49 1.61 -15.65
CA TYR A 165 1.59 1.52 -17.12
C TYR A 165 0.43 2.21 -17.85
N ALA A 166 -0.80 2.06 -17.34
CA ALA A 166 -1.98 2.69 -17.92
C ALA A 166 -1.89 4.22 -17.90
N HIS A 167 -1.28 4.78 -16.85
CA HIS A 167 -1.01 6.22 -16.73
C HIS A 167 0.06 6.71 -17.71
N GLN A 168 1.01 5.86 -18.08
CA GLN A 168 1.99 6.14 -19.15
C GLN A 168 1.40 5.93 -20.56
N GLY A 169 0.14 5.50 -20.68
CA GLY A 169 -0.51 5.24 -21.96
C GLY A 169 -0.14 3.90 -22.60
N ASN A 170 0.62 3.04 -21.90
CA ASN A 170 1.03 1.73 -22.40
C ASN A 170 -0.06 0.69 -22.09
N ASN A 171 -1.06 0.59 -22.96
CA ASN A 171 -2.19 -0.32 -22.76
C ASN A 171 -1.80 -1.80 -22.88
N GLU A 172 -0.80 -2.15 -23.69
CA GLU A 172 -0.35 -3.53 -23.88
C GLU A 172 0.24 -4.10 -22.58
N GLU A 173 1.21 -3.40 -21.99
CA GLU A 173 1.78 -3.80 -20.70
C GLU A 173 0.72 -3.73 -19.58
N THR A 174 -0.21 -2.78 -19.65
CA THR A 174 -1.34 -2.73 -18.72
C THR A 174 -2.14 -4.03 -18.73
N LEU A 175 -2.57 -4.51 -19.90
CA LEU A 175 -3.37 -5.74 -20.01
C LEU A 175 -2.58 -6.97 -19.57
N LYS A 176 -1.30 -7.06 -19.96
CA LYS A 176 -0.39 -8.13 -19.56
C LYS A 176 -0.26 -8.24 -18.04
N TYR A 177 -0.04 -7.13 -17.35
CA TYR A 177 0.07 -7.13 -15.88
C TYR A 177 -1.27 -7.33 -15.18
N LEU A 178 -2.40 -6.88 -15.75
CA LEU A 178 -3.73 -7.23 -15.22
C LEU A 178 -4.02 -8.73 -15.34
N HIS A 179 -3.66 -9.36 -16.47
CA HIS A 179 -3.78 -10.80 -16.65
C HIS A 179 -2.92 -11.56 -15.62
N THR A 180 -1.70 -11.07 -15.40
CA THR A 180 -0.81 -11.61 -14.37
C THR A 180 -1.44 -11.47 -12.98
N ALA A 181 -1.99 -10.30 -12.64
CA ALA A 181 -2.67 -10.08 -11.36
C ALA A 181 -3.84 -11.07 -11.14
N ARG A 182 -4.62 -11.37 -12.18
CA ARG A 182 -5.76 -12.31 -12.11
C ARG A 182 -5.36 -13.77 -11.86
N ARG A 183 -4.15 -14.17 -12.25
CA ARG A 183 -3.62 -15.54 -12.01
C ARG A 183 -3.21 -15.79 -10.56
N GLY A 184 -3.21 -14.76 -9.71
CA GLY A 184 -2.94 -14.92 -8.28
C GLY A 184 -4.03 -15.74 -7.57
N ALA A 185 -3.62 -16.56 -6.59
CA ALA A 185 -4.54 -17.37 -5.80
C ALA A 185 -5.55 -16.49 -5.03
N VAL A 186 -6.81 -16.90 -5.05
CA VAL A 186 -7.92 -16.25 -4.34
C VAL A 186 -8.29 -17.11 -3.13
N LEU A 187 -7.82 -16.73 -1.95
CA LEU A 187 -7.86 -17.56 -0.74
C LEU A 187 -8.77 -17.00 0.37
N ASP A 188 -9.02 -15.70 0.35
CA ASP A 188 -9.70 -14.98 1.42
C ASP A 188 -10.55 -13.81 0.87
N SER A 189 -11.23 -13.08 1.75
CA SER A 189 -12.05 -11.93 1.36
C SER A 189 -11.21 -10.80 0.73
N LYS A 190 -9.94 -10.67 1.11
CA LYS A 190 -9.03 -9.64 0.61
C LYS A 190 -8.67 -9.89 -0.84
N THR A 191 -8.16 -11.07 -1.12
CA THR A 191 -7.78 -11.52 -2.46
C THR A 191 -8.98 -11.53 -3.40
N ARG A 192 -10.18 -11.90 -2.92
CA ARG A 192 -11.45 -11.75 -3.67
C ARG A 192 -11.73 -10.30 -4.05
N TYR A 193 -11.63 -9.37 -3.09
CA TYR A 193 -11.87 -7.95 -3.31
C TYR A 193 -10.88 -7.35 -4.33
N VAL A 194 -9.60 -7.69 -4.21
CA VAL A 194 -8.57 -7.23 -5.16
C VAL A 194 -8.80 -7.81 -6.55
N ASN A 195 -9.13 -9.10 -6.66
CA ASN A 195 -9.41 -9.75 -7.94
C ASN A 195 -10.59 -9.07 -8.67
N LYS A 196 -11.66 -8.73 -7.93
CA LYS A 196 -12.78 -7.94 -8.48
C LYS A 196 -12.31 -6.58 -9.03
N LYS A 197 -11.49 -5.83 -8.29
CA LYS A 197 -10.92 -4.55 -8.77
C LYS A 197 -10.07 -4.71 -10.03
N VAL A 198 -9.29 -5.79 -10.11
CA VAL A 198 -8.47 -6.10 -11.29
C VAL A 198 -9.38 -6.34 -12.49
N GLN A 199 -10.45 -7.13 -12.33
CA GLN A 199 -11.41 -7.42 -13.39
C GLN A 199 -12.11 -6.15 -13.90
N GLU A 200 -12.67 -5.35 -13.00
CA GLU A 200 -13.35 -4.09 -13.35
C GLU A 200 -12.40 -3.14 -14.12
N TYR A 201 -11.13 -3.09 -13.72
CA TYR A 201 -10.14 -2.25 -14.39
C TYR A 201 -9.72 -2.82 -15.74
N TYR A 202 -9.60 -4.14 -15.86
CA TYR A 202 -9.32 -4.82 -17.13
C TYR A 202 -10.39 -4.51 -18.17
N GLU A 203 -11.66 -4.65 -17.81
CA GLU A 203 -12.80 -4.31 -18.68
C GLU A 203 -12.77 -2.85 -19.10
N LYS A 204 -12.49 -1.94 -18.17
CA LYS A 204 -12.36 -0.50 -18.45
C LYS A 204 -11.26 -0.19 -19.47
N ILE A 205 -10.09 -0.82 -19.36
CA ILE A 205 -8.98 -0.62 -20.30
C ILE A 205 -9.35 -1.19 -21.68
N TYR A 206 -9.95 -2.38 -21.72
CA TYR A 206 -10.39 -3.02 -22.95
C TYR A 206 -11.41 -2.16 -23.72
N ILE A 207 -12.44 -1.64 -23.03
CA ILE A 207 -13.42 -0.73 -23.62
C ILE A 207 -12.73 0.53 -24.17
N ARG A 208 -11.79 1.11 -23.42
CA ARG A 208 -11.05 2.32 -23.85
C ARG A 208 -10.22 2.09 -25.10
N MET A 209 -9.62 0.91 -25.25
CA MET A 209 -8.87 0.56 -26.46
C MET A 209 -9.81 0.41 -27.65
N TYR A 210 -10.94 -0.27 -27.46
CA TYR A 210 -11.92 -0.48 -28.52
C TYR A 210 -12.56 0.84 -29.01
N THR A 211 -12.85 1.79 -28.11
CA THR A 211 -13.42 3.10 -28.48
C THR A 211 -12.42 4.07 -29.09
N LYS A 212 -11.11 3.92 -28.85
CA LYS A 212 -10.06 4.74 -29.48
C LYS A 212 -9.71 4.31 -30.91
N ASN A 213 -10.03 3.08 -31.28
CA ASN A 213 -9.75 2.49 -32.58
C ASN A 213 -10.95 2.60 -33.55
N LYS A 214 -12.00 3.33 -33.16
CA LYS A 214 -13.12 3.77 -34.00
C LYS A 214 -12.99 5.26 -34.24
#